data_AF-A0A1S8DHG5-F1
#
_entry.id   AF-A0A1S8DHG5-F1
#
_cell.length_a   1.000
_cell.length_b   1.000
_cell.length_c   1.000
_cell.angle_alpha   90.00
_cell.angle_beta   90.00
_cell.angle_gamma   90.00
#
_symmetry.space_group_name_H-M   'P 1'
#
loop_
_entity.id
_entity.type
_entity.pdbx_description
1 polymer ?
#
loop_
_entity_poly.entity_id
_entity_poly.type
_entity_poly.pdbx_seq_one_letter_code
_entity_poly.pdbx_strand_id
1 'polypeptide(L)'
;MNKALVDATRHYCQRHANSGPLISTPVPGLTLLRRTSPAAVDHAIVQPLLCLVLEGSKEVDIDQRTERYNAGDLILVARNTPTLRRIAGASVAAPYMSIALDLNIGLLSELIKLHDSAPVSPPQDTRAPLLDAMRRLISLLDDPTSLAALGTGLLREIHHWLRPTRAKRPQSPPPDAKRSRTTPSGSANRHTK
;
A
#
# COMPACT_ATOMS: atom_id res chain seq x y z
N MET A 1 14.79 2.37 6.29
CA MET A 1 14.46 1.16 5.50
C MET A 1 14.89 -0.08 6.29
N ASN A 2 14.07 -1.14 6.35
CA ASN A 2 14.48 -2.40 6.99
C ASN A 2 15.53 -3.11 6.11
N LYS A 3 16.82 -2.92 6.42
CA LYS A 3 17.94 -3.41 5.62
C LYS A 3 17.93 -4.94 5.48
N ALA A 4 17.55 -5.65 6.55
CA ALA A 4 17.46 -7.10 6.54
C ALA A 4 16.38 -7.62 5.56
N LEU A 5 15.26 -6.92 5.42
CA LEU A 5 14.23 -7.27 4.42
C LEU A 5 14.76 -7.07 3.00
N VAL A 6 15.41 -5.93 2.74
CA VAL A 6 16.00 -5.63 1.42
C VAL A 6 17.04 -6.68 1.04
N ASP A 7 17.94 -7.03 1.97
CA ASP A 7 19.00 -8.00 1.72
C ASP A 7 18.45 -9.41 1.50
N ALA A 8 17.45 -9.84 2.28
CA ALA A 8 16.79 -11.12 2.08
C ALA A 8 16.08 -11.21 0.72
N THR A 9 15.34 -10.16 0.33
CA THR A 9 14.68 -10.11 -0.98
C THR A 9 15.71 -10.10 -2.11
N ARG A 10 16.79 -9.32 -1.97
CA ARG A 10 17.87 -9.29 -2.97
C ARG A 10 18.52 -10.66 -3.14
N HIS A 11 18.79 -11.34 -2.04
CA HIS A 11 19.40 -12.67 -2.06
C HIS A 11 18.53 -13.67 -2.83
N TYR A 12 17.24 -13.73 -2.51
CA TYR A 12 16.31 -14.60 -3.24
C TYR A 12 16.23 -14.22 -4.72
N CYS A 13 16.09 -12.92 -5.03
CA CYS A 13 16.05 -12.44 -6.41
C CYS A 13 17.32 -12.81 -7.20
N GLN A 14 18.50 -12.81 -6.59
CA GLN A 14 19.75 -13.20 -7.26
C GLN A 14 19.81 -14.69 -7.57
N ARG A 15 19.23 -15.54 -6.71
CA ARG A 15 19.20 -16.99 -6.88
C ARG A 15 18.18 -17.45 -7.91
N HIS A 16 17.08 -16.70 -8.06
CA HIS A 16 15.90 -17.10 -8.84
C HIS A 16 15.58 -16.14 -10.01
N ALA A 17 16.52 -15.27 -10.41
CA ALA A 17 16.36 -14.39 -11.56
C ALA A 17 16.39 -15.18 -12.88
N ASN A 18 15.22 -15.66 -13.31
CA ASN A 18 15.07 -16.43 -14.54
C ASN A 18 14.81 -15.48 -15.72
N SER A 19 15.87 -14.88 -16.30
CA SER A 19 15.88 -14.03 -17.51
C SER A 19 14.88 -12.85 -17.60
N GLY A 20 14.02 -12.65 -16.61
CA GLY A 20 12.92 -11.72 -16.62
C GLY A 20 12.84 -10.92 -15.33
N PRO A 21 12.07 -9.81 -15.34
CA PRO A 21 12.00 -8.90 -14.20
C PRO A 21 11.12 -9.42 -13.07
N LEU A 22 10.19 -10.33 -13.38
CA LEU A 22 9.26 -10.91 -12.44
C LEU A 22 9.81 -12.25 -11.92
N ILE A 23 9.87 -12.39 -10.60
CA ILE A 23 10.39 -13.57 -9.92
C ILE A 23 9.26 -14.18 -9.11
N SER A 24 8.80 -15.33 -9.58
CA SER A 24 7.77 -16.12 -8.90
C SER A 24 8.30 -16.72 -7.61
N THR A 25 7.42 -16.89 -6.63
CA THR A 25 7.74 -17.54 -5.36
C THR A 25 6.86 -18.77 -5.16
N PRO A 26 7.25 -19.74 -4.30
CA PRO A 26 6.40 -20.86 -3.91
C PRO A 26 5.14 -20.44 -3.14
N VAL A 27 5.05 -19.17 -2.71
CA VAL A 27 3.91 -18.65 -1.97
C VAL A 27 2.89 -18.06 -2.97
N PRO A 28 1.66 -18.61 -3.04
CA PRO A 28 0.64 -18.08 -3.94
C PRO A 28 0.37 -16.59 -3.70
N GLY A 29 0.32 -15.81 -4.78
CA GLY A 29 0.08 -14.37 -4.73
C GLY A 29 1.26 -13.51 -4.25
N LEU A 30 2.38 -14.11 -3.85
CA LEU A 30 3.60 -13.39 -3.52
C LEU A 30 4.54 -13.38 -4.73
N THR A 31 4.88 -12.18 -5.18
CA THR A 31 5.78 -11.97 -6.33
C THR A 31 6.83 -10.94 -6.01
N LEU A 32 8.06 -11.19 -6.46
CA LEU A 32 9.16 -10.23 -6.37
C LEU A 32 9.41 -9.63 -7.75
N LEU A 33 9.63 -8.33 -7.78
CA LEU A 33 9.91 -7.61 -9.02
C LEU A 33 11.27 -6.95 -8.90
N ARG A 34 12.19 -7.31 -9.80
CA ARG A 34 13.52 -6.71 -9.91
C ARG A 34 13.72 -6.23 -11.34
N ARG A 35 13.94 -4.94 -11.53
CA ARG A 35 14.22 -4.35 -12.85
C ARG A 35 15.50 -3.52 -12.84
N THR A 36 16.32 -3.71 -13.85
CA THR A 36 17.56 -2.96 -14.10
C THR A 36 17.44 -2.02 -15.31
N SER A 37 16.25 -1.90 -15.88
CA SER A 37 15.94 -0.95 -16.96
C SER A 37 14.56 -0.32 -16.72
N PRO A 38 14.31 0.90 -17.23
CA PRO A 38 13.00 1.52 -17.13
C PRO A 38 11.94 0.65 -17.80
N ALA A 39 10.71 0.72 -17.29
CA ALA A 39 9.57 0.03 -17.88
C ALA A 39 8.63 1.04 -18.53
N ALA A 40 8.15 0.73 -19.73
CA ALA A 40 7.06 1.46 -20.35
C ALA A 40 5.79 1.36 -19.50
N VAL A 41 4.86 2.29 -19.74
CA VAL A 41 3.56 2.33 -19.07
C VAL A 41 2.74 1.12 -19.50
N ASP A 42 2.21 0.38 -18.54
CA ASP A 42 1.30 -0.75 -18.80
C ASP A 42 -0.05 -0.51 -18.11
N HIS A 43 -1.13 -0.83 -18.83
CA HIS A 43 -2.49 -0.77 -18.33
C HIS A 43 -2.84 -2.10 -17.67
N ALA A 44 -3.09 -2.08 -16.36
CA ALA A 44 -3.52 -3.27 -15.65
C ALA A 44 -4.71 -2.99 -14.74
N ILE A 45 -5.68 -3.89 -14.73
CA ILE A 45 -6.62 -3.99 -13.62
C ILE A 45 -5.84 -4.60 -12.46
N VAL A 46 -5.67 -3.82 -11.40
CA VAL A 46 -4.93 -4.24 -10.22
C VAL A 46 -5.89 -4.97 -9.29
N GLN A 47 -5.70 -6.28 -9.12
CA GLN A 47 -6.34 -7.00 -8.02
C GLN A 47 -5.84 -6.46 -6.68
N PRO A 48 -6.61 -6.61 -5.58
CA PRO A 48 -6.21 -6.05 -4.30
C PRO A 48 -4.86 -6.62 -3.86
N LEU A 49 -3.89 -5.74 -3.64
CA LEU A 49 -2.52 -6.14 -3.34
C LEU A 49 -1.84 -5.16 -2.39
N LEU A 50 -0.88 -5.69 -1.65
CA LEU A 50 0.15 -4.96 -0.93
C LEU A 50 1.40 -4.88 -1.80
N CYS A 51 1.91 -3.68 -2.05
CA CYS A 51 3.21 -3.49 -2.72
C CYS A 51 4.15 -2.68 -1.84
N LEU A 52 5.33 -3.22 -1.55
CA LEU A 52 6.39 -2.53 -0.83
C LEU A 52 7.55 -2.25 -1.79
N VAL A 53 7.88 -0.96 -1.97
CA VAL A 53 9.05 -0.55 -2.74
C VAL A 53 10.29 -0.69 -1.85
N LEU A 54 11.24 -1.52 -2.25
CA LEU A 54 12.48 -1.76 -1.51
C LEU A 54 13.62 -0.87 -2.01
N GLU A 55 13.74 -0.73 -3.33
CA GLU A 55 14.78 0.06 -3.99
C GLU A 55 14.20 0.75 -5.24
N GLY A 56 14.73 1.94 -5.57
CA GLY A 56 14.24 2.75 -6.67
C GLY A 56 12.92 3.45 -6.37
N SER A 57 12.18 3.81 -7.43
CA SER A 57 10.86 4.43 -7.32
C SER A 57 9.88 3.87 -8.35
N LYS A 58 8.60 3.82 -7.97
CA LYS A 58 7.47 3.46 -8.81
C LYS A 58 6.56 4.66 -8.97
N GLU A 59 6.05 4.89 -10.17
CA GLU A 59 5.01 5.87 -10.43
C GLU A 59 3.73 5.15 -10.86
N VAL A 60 2.62 5.66 -10.38
CA VAL A 60 1.32 5.03 -10.53
C VAL A 60 0.32 6.12 -10.86
N ASP A 61 -0.36 6.03 -12.00
CA ASP A 61 -1.47 6.93 -12.31
C ASP A 61 -2.79 6.30 -11.86
N ILE A 62 -3.44 6.95 -10.92
CA ILE A 62 -4.74 6.58 -10.35
C ILE A 62 -5.68 7.77 -10.57
N ASP A 63 -6.84 7.54 -11.20
CA ASP A 63 -7.88 8.55 -11.37
C ASP A 63 -7.35 9.93 -11.88
N GLN A 64 -6.49 9.89 -12.91
CA GLN A 64 -5.84 11.07 -13.53
C GLN A 64 -4.80 11.80 -12.65
N ARG A 65 -4.32 11.18 -11.57
CA ARG A 65 -3.22 11.69 -10.74
C ARG A 65 -2.04 10.74 -10.78
N THR A 66 -0.85 11.28 -11.05
CA THR A 66 0.42 10.54 -10.93
C THR A 66 0.91 10.61 -9.48
N GLU A 67 1.00 9.46 -8.82
CA GLU A 67 1.60 9.32 -7.51
C GLU A 67 2.96 8.62 -7.62
N ARG A 68 3.97 9.16 -6.95
CA ARG A 68 5.32 8.60 -6.90
C ARG A 68 5.58 7.96 -5.54
N TYR A 69 6.02 6.70 -5.59
CA TYR A 69 6.37 5.88 -4.45
C TYR A 69 7.87 5.57 -4.49
N ASN A 70 8.58 5.94 -3.44
CA ASN A 70 10.02 5.74 -3.31
C ASN A 70 10.31 4.53 -2.43
N ALA A 71 11.59 4.17 -2.36
CA ALA A 71 12.09 3.15 -1.46
C ALA A 71 11.55 3.35 -0.03
N GLY A 72 10.79 2.37 0.45
CA GLY A 72 10.18 2.31 1.77
C GLY A 72 8.68 2.52 1.72
N ASP A 73 8.16 3.10 0.64
CA ASP A 73 6.74 3.36 0.54
C ASP A 73 5.95 2.07 0.34
N LEU A 74 4.79 2.04 0.98
CA LEU A 74 3.88 0.92 1.00
C LEU A 74 2.60 1.34 0.31
N ILE A 75 2.24 0.61 -0.74
CA ILE A 75 1.06 0.85 -1.55
C ILE A 75 0.06 -0.24 -1.20
N LEU A 76 -1.11 0.18 -0.71
CA LEU A 76 -2.21 -0.73 -0.41
C LEU A 76 -3.33 -0.46 -1.42
N VAL A 77 -3.58 -1.43 -2.29
CA VAL A 77 -4.70 -1.38 -3.22
C VAL A 77 -5.79 -2.32 -2.68
N ALA A 78 -6.86 -1.75 -2.13
CA ALA A 78 -7.91 -2.53 -1.45
C ALA A 78 -9.10 -2.90 -2.37
N ARG A 79 -9.15 -2.38 -3.59
CA ARG A 79 -10.22 -2.63 -4.57
C ARG A 79 -9.63 -2.76 -5.96
N ASN A 80 -10.38 -3.40 -6.86
CA ASN A 80 -10.00 -3.47 -8.27
C ASN A 80 -10.03 -2.07 -8.88
N THR A 81 -8.86 -1.52 -9.15
CA THR A 81 -8.71 -0.18 -9.73
C THR A 81 -7.95 -0.29 -11.05
N PRO A 82 -8.46 0.29 -12.15
CA PRO A 82 -7.69 0.43 -13.38
C PRO A 82 -6.54 1.40 -13.11
N THR A 83 -5.31 0.99 -13.39
CA THR A 83 -4.13 1.78 -13.02
C THR A 83 -3.10 1.73 -14.13
N LEU A 84 -2.51 2.89 -14.44
CA LEU A 84 -1.30 2.96 -15.25
C LEU A 84 -0.10 2.81 -14.33
N ARG A 85 0.81 1.91 -14.67
CA ARG A 85 2.02 1.68 -13.87
C ARG A 85 3.24 2.05 -14.69
N ARG A 86 4.12 2.87 -14.11
CA ARG A 86 5.41 3.22 -14.69
C ARG A 86 6.54 2.97 -13.69
N ILE A 87 7.62 2.34 -14.14
CA ILE A 87 8.85 2.23 -13.33
C ILE A 87 9.84 3.24 -13.90
N ALA A 88 9.90 4.40 -13.25
CA ALA A 88 10.78 5.49 -13.63
C ALA A 88 12.18 5.30 -13.00
N GLY A 89 13.23 5.45 -13.80
CA GLY A 89 14.61 5.57 -13.31
C GLY A 89 15.33 4.28 -12.92
N ALA A 90 14.74 3.10 -13.14
CA ALA A 90 15.44 1.83 -12.93
C ALA A 90 16.63 1.69 -13.89
N SER A 91 17.81 1.42 -13.35
CA SER A 91 19.04 1.19 -14.12
C SER A 91 19.84 0.03 -13.53
N VAL A 92 20.91 -0.41 -14.21
CA VAL A 92 21.82 -1.44 -13.68
C VAL A 92 22.49 -0.96 -12.38
N ALA A 93 22.83 0.34 -12.29
CA ALA A 93 23.44 0.95 -11.11
C ALA A 93 22.44 1.21 -9.97
N ALA A 94 21.16 1.41 -10.30
CA ALA A 94 20.08 1.63 -9.33
C ALA A 94 18.84 0.82 -9.76
N PRO A 95 18.81 -0.50 -9.45
CA PRO A 95 17.67 -1.34 -9.82
C PRO A 95 16.43 -0.95 -9.03
N TYR A 96 15.28 -1.07 -9.68
CA TYR A 96 13.99 -1.07 -8.99
C TYR A 96 13.75 -2.46 -8.39
N MET A 97 13.38 -2.49 -7.11
CA MET A 97 13.02 -3.73 -6.42
C MET A 97 11.77 -3.54 -5.57
N SER A 98 10.80 -4.45 -5.68
CA SER A 98 9.59 -4.43 -4.86
C SER A 98 9.07 -5.82 -4.53
N ILE A 99 8.35 -5.92 -3.42
CA ILE A 99 7.54 -7.09 -3.04
C ILE A 99 6.09 -6.75 -3.35
N ALA A 100 5.39 -7.64 -4.06
CA ALA A 100 3.95 -7.58 -4.27
C ALA A 100 3.31 -8.83 -3.65
N LEU A 101 2.28 -8.63 -2.83
CA LEU A 101 1.50 -9.69 -2.21
C LEU A 101 0.01 -9.45 -2.47
N ASP A 102 -0.64 -10.40 -3.11
CA ASP A 102 -2.09 -10.38 -3.31
C ASP A 102 -2.81 -10.48 -1.96
N LEU A 103 -3.86 -9.67 -1.79
CA LEU A 103 -4.64 -9.65 -0.57
C LEU A 103 -5.78 -10.66 -0.65
N ASN A 104 -5.85 -11.52 0.35
CA ASN A 104 -7.01 -12.37 0.56
C ASN A 104 -8.13 -11.56 1.24
N ILE A 105 -9.09 -11.11 0.44
CA ILE A 105 -10.24 -10.31 0.92
C ILE A 105 -11.09 -11.08 1.93
N GLY A 106 -11.24 -12.40 1.77
CA GLY A 106 -11.95 -13.24 2.73
C GLY A 106 -11.29 -13.22 4.10
N LEU A 107 -9.96 -13.40 4.13
CA LEU A 107 -9.15 -13.35 5.34
C LEU A 107 -9.13 -11.96 5.98
N LEU A 108 -9.01 -10.90 5.19
CA LEU A 108 -9.12 -9.52 5.71
C LEU A 108 -10.49 -9.30 6.36
N SER A 109 -11.57 -9.75 5.72
CA SER A 109 -12.92 -9.62 6.25
C SER A 109 -13.11 -10.39 7.57
N GLU A 110 -12.53 -11.59 7.67
CA GLU A 110 -12.51 -12.38 8.91
C GLU A 110 -11.76 -11.65 10.04
N LEU A 111 -10.56 -11.15 9.74
CA LEU A 111 -9.70 -10.45 10.72
C LEU A 111 -10.31 -9.13 11.19
N ILE A 112 -10.98 -8.40 10.30
CA ILE A 112 -11.73 -7.18 10.65
C ILE A 112 -12.86 -7.52 11.65
N LYS A 113 -13.66 -8.55 11.37
CA LYS A 113 -14.76 -8.98 12.26
C LYS A 113 -14.29 -9.41 13.65
N LEU A 114 -13.17 -10.15 13.71
CA LEU A 114 -12.57 -10.57 14.97
C LEU A 114 -12.19 -9.35 15.83
N HIS A 115 -11.74 -8.27 15.20
CA HIS A 115 -11.32 -7.06 15.89
C HIS A 115 -12.47 -6.10 16.21
N ASP A 116 -13.56 -6.08 15.42
CA ASP A 116 -14.77 -5.32 15.75
C ASP A 116 -15.44 -5.81 17.05
N SER A 117 -15.14 -7.06 17.44
CA SER A 117 -15.57 -7.64 18.72
C SER A 117 -14.62 -7.31 19.89
N ALA A 118 -13.48 -6.65 19.62
CA ALA A 118 -12.47 -6.30 20.61
C ALA A 118 -12.61 -4.83 21.07
N PRO A 119 -12.23 -4.50 22.32
CA PRO A 119 -12.24 -3.12 22.80
C PRO A 119 -11.30 -2.24 21.96
N VAL A 120 -11.75 -1.01 21.68
CA VAL A 120 -11.03 -0.04 20.86
C VAL A 120 -9.68 0.27 21.50
N SER A 121 -8.61 -0.27 20.91
CA SER A 121 -7.25 0.06 21.30
C SER A 121 -6.77 1.32 20.58
N PRO A 122 -5.85 2.10 21.17
CA PRO A 122 -5.26 3.25 20.50
C PRO A 122 -4.62 2.85 19.17
N PRO A 123 -4.53 3.76 18.18
CA PRO A 123 -3.85 3.50 16.93
C PRO A 123 -2.39 3.12 17.24
N GLN A 124 -2.04 1.87 16.96
CA GLN A 124 -0.68 1.37 17.06
C GLN A 124 -0.01 1.46 15.70
N ASP A 125 1.29 1.77 15.70
CA ASP A 125 2.12 1.65 14.51
C ASP A 125 2.25 0.17 14.13
N THR A 126 1.51 -0.26 13.11
CA THR A 126 1.53 -1.63 12.59
C THR A 126 2.61 -1.85 11.54
N ARG A 127 3.37 -0.81 11.16
CA ARG A 127 4.34 -0.90 10.08
C ARG A 127 5.55 -1.73 10.45
N ALA A 128 6.12 -1.53 11.64
CA ALA A 128 7.26 -2.32 12.11
C ALA A 128 6.96 -3.84 12.16
N PRO A 129 5.86 -4.30 12.80
CA PRO A 129 5.54 -5.73 12.82
C PRO A 129 5.14 -6.28 11.45
N LEU A 130 4.51 -5.48 10.59
CA LEU A 130 4.25 -5.85 9.18
C LEU A 130 5.55 -6.13 8.42
N LEU A 131 6.53 -5.23 8.51
CA LEU A 131 7.81 -5.38 7.82
C LEU A 131 8.62 -6.56 8.36
N ASP A 132 8.53 -6.86 9.66
CA ASP A 132 9.17 -8.06 10.22
C ASP A 132 8.48 -9.36 9.75
N ALA A 133 7.15 -9.41 9.74
CA ALA A 133 6.41 -10.57 9.22
C ALA A 133 6.74 -10.83 7.73
N MET A 134 6.81 -9.77 6.93
CA MET A 134 7.28 -9.87 5.54
C MET A 134 8.72 -10.39 5.44
N ARG A 135 9.63 -9.88 6.27
CA ARG A 135 11.03 -10.35 6.30
C ARG A 135 11.12 -11.83 6.63
N ARG A 136 10.38 -12.29 7.65
CA ARG A 136 10.29 -13.72 8.01
C ARG A 136 9.79 -14.55 6.84
N LEU A 137 8.70 -14.14 6.18
CA LEU A 137 8.16 -14.84 5.01
C LEU A 137 9.18 -14.95 3.87
N ILE A 138 9.85 -13.85 3.51
CA ILE A 138 10.89 -13.84 2.46
C ILE A 138 12.06 -14.77 2.82
N SER A 139 12.46 -14.80 4.09
CA SER A 139 13.58 -15.63 4.54
C SER A 139 13.27 -17.14 4.46
N LEU A 140 11.99 -17.52 4.43
CA LEU A 140 11.57 -18.92 4.30
C LEU A 140 11.38 -19.39 2.85
N LEU A 141 11.50 -18.50 1.85
CA LEU A 141 11.23 -18.89 0.45
C LEU A 141 12.19 -19.95 -0.09
N ASP A 142 13.42 -20.01 0.45
CA ASP A 142 14.43 -21.02 0.11
C ASP A 142 14.39 -22.26 1.03
N ASP A 143 13.47 -22.31 2.01
CA ASP A 143 13.27 -23.45 2.92
C ASP A 143 11.83 -23.99 2.81
N PRO A 144 11.59 -24.95 1.91
CA PRO A 144 10.25 -25.50 1.67
C PRO A 144 9.61 -26.15 2.91
N THR A 145 10.42 -26.75 3.79
CA THR A 145 9.92 -27.44 4.99
C THR A 145 9.37 -26.44 6.00
N SER A 146 10.16 -25.41 6.32
CA SER A 146 9.70 -24.34 7.21
C SER A 146 8.58 -23.50 6.57
N LEU A 147 8.63 -23.28 5.26
CA LEU A 147 7.59 -22.57 4.54
C LEU A 147 6.25 -23.30 4.60
N ALA A 148 6.24 -24.62 4.43
CA ALA A 148 5.03 -25.43 4.55
C ALA A 148 4.44 -25.36 5.98
N ALA A 149 5.28 -25.33 7.00
CA ALA A 149 4.83 -25.26 8.39
C ALA A 149 4.36 -23.85 8.83
N LEU A 150 5.05 -22.79 8.39
CA LEU A 150 4.88 -21.43 8.94
C LEU A 150 4.25 -20.43 7.96
N GLY A 151 4.28 -20.70 6.65
CA GLY A 151 3.90 -19.76 5.60
C GLY A 151 2.47 -19.24 5.73
N THR A 152 1.50 -20.13 5.97
CA THR A 152 0.09 -19.75 6.17
C THR A 152 -0.09 -18.83 7.39
N GLY A 153 0.62 -19.10 8.48
CA GLY A 153 0.59 -18.27 9.69
C GLY A 153 1.18 -16.89 9.45
N LEU A 154 2.32 -16.82 8.76
CA LEU A 154 2.97 -15.55 8.38
C LEU A 154 2.11 -14.73 7.42
N LEU A 155 1.44 -15.35 6.46
CA LEU A 155 0.49 -14.67 5.59
C LEU A 155 -0.66 -14.09 6.40
N ARG A 156 -1.25 -14.86 7.33
CA ARG A 156 -2.31 -14.36 8.21
C ARG A 156 -1.84 -13.20 9.08
N GLU A 157 -0.62 -13.28 9.60
CA GLU A 157 0.01 -12.21 10.37
C GLU A 157 0.17 -10.93 9.54
N ILE A 158 0.65 -11.03 8.30
CA ILE A 158 0.75 -9.88 7.38
C ILE A 158 -0.62 -9.23 7.17
N HIS A 159 -1.66 -10.02 6.87
CA HIS A 159 -3.02 -9.51 6.68
C HIS A 159 -3.59 -8.86 7.95
N HIS A 160 -3.23 -9.37 9.13
CA HIS A 160 -3.62 -8.79 10.40
C HIS A 160 -3.03 -7.38 10.60
N TRP A 161 -1.76 -7.18 10.26
CA TRP A 161 -1.11 -5.88 10.40
C TRP A 161 -1.56 -4.83 9.38
N LEU A 162 -2.11 -5.26 8.24
CA LEU A 162 -2.72 -4.39 7.23
C LEU A 162 -4.06 -3.76 7.64
N ARG A 163 -4.53 -4.06 8.86
CA ARG A 163 -5.72 -3.43 9.44
C ARG A 163 -5.69 -1.92 9.19
N PRO A 164 -6.68 -1.35 8.49
CA PRO A 164 -6.81 0.10 8.46
C PRO A 164 -6.99 0.55 9.91
N THR A 165 -6.03 1.30 10.44
CA THR A 165 -6.27 2.09 11.64
C THR A 165 -7.57 2.83 11.40
N ARG A 166 -8.55 2.78 12.33
CA ARG A 166 -9.73 3.64 12.24
C ARG A 166 -9.22 5.07 12.16
N ALA A 167 -9.10 5.59 10.94
CA ALA A 167 -8.81 6.99 10.72
C ALA A 167 -9.95 7.74 11.41
N LYS A 168 -9.61 8.79 12.15
CA LYS A 168 -10.57 9.79 12.62
C LYS A 168 -11.53 10.05 11.45
N ARG A 169 -12.79 9.66 11.59
CA ARG A 169 -13.85 10.08 10.65
C ARG A 169 -13.67 11.60 10.54
N PRO A 170 -13.53 12.18 9.33
CA PRO A 170 -13.48 13.63 9.22
C PRO A 170 -14.71 14.15 9.96
N GLN A 171 -14.51 14.91 11.03
CA GLN A 171 -15.59 15.64 11.66
C GLN A 171 -16.18 16.47 10.53
N SER A 172 -17.46 16.25 10.25
CA SER A 172 -18.26 17.21 9.49
C SER A 172 -17.96 18.58 10.08
N PRO A 173 -17.59 19.59 9.27
CA PRO A 173 -17.37 20.93 9.80
C PRO A 173 -18.65 21.35 10.56
N PRO A 174 -18.53 22.06 11.69
CA PRO A 174 -19.70 22.62 12.35
C PRO A 174 -20.47 23.46 11.34
N PRO A 175 -21.82 23.49 11.40
CA PRO A 175 -22.60 24.33 10.52
C PRO A 175 -22.16 25.77 10.74
N ASP A 176 -21.41 26.32 9.78
CA ASP A 176 -20.88 27.66 9.88
C ASP A 176 -22.03 28.64 10.02
N ALA A 177 -21.92 29.42 11.09
CA ALA A 177 -22.77 30.54 11.39
C ALA A 177 -22.79 31.48 10.17
N LYS A 178 -23.93 31.55 9.49
CA LYS A 178 -24.23 32.67 8.61
C LYS A 178 -24.35 33.94 9.45
N ARG A 179 -23.21 34.57 9.69
CA ARG A 179 -23.11 36.00 9.99
C ARG A 179 -22.24 36.63 8.91
N SER A 180 -22.90 37.32 7.98
CA SER A 180 -22.34 38.39 7.16
C SER A 180 -23.52 39.29 6.85
N ARG A 181 -23.65 40.38 7.61
CA ARG A 181 -23.31 41.78 7.21
C ARG A 181 -24.43 42.39 6.35
N THR A 182 -25.22 43.33 6.89
CA THR A 182 -25.07 44.80 6.73
C THR A 182 -24.62 45.17 5.32
N THR A 183 -25.26 46.01 4.49
CA THR A 183 -26.31 47.06 4.57
C THR A 183 -26.49 47.51 3.09
N PRO A 184 -27.62 48.12 2.64
CA PRO A 184 -27.85 49.56 2.89
C PRO A 184 -29.32 49.94 3.05
N SER A 185 -29.65 50.63 4.15
CA SER A 185 -30.90 51.38 4.27
C SER A 185 -30.69 52.75 3.63
N GLY A 186 -31.22 52.90 2.41
CA GLY A 186 -31.31 54.17 1.70
C GLY A 186 -32.39 55.05 2.33
N SER A 187 -32.01 56.29 2.63
CA SER A 187 -32.92 57.38 2.94
C SER A 187 -33.78 57.69 1.70
N ALA A 188 -35.10 57.60 1.83
CA ALA A 188 -36.06 58.18 0.89
C ALA A 188 -37.27 58.72 1.66
N ASN A 189 -37.11 59.95 2.13
CA ASN A 189 -38.19 60.82 2.58
C ASN A 189 -38.90 61.40 1.34
N ARG A 190 -40.18 61.02 1.12
CA ARG A 190 -41.21 61.86 0.47
C ARG A 190 -42.55 61.12 0.43
N HIS A 191 -43.48 61.53 1.27
CA HIS A 191 -44.90 61.59 0.90
C HIS A 191 -45.37 63.02 1.11
N THR A 192 -46.01 63.50 0.06
CA THR A 192 -46.68 64.77 -0.11
C THR A 192 -47.96 64.85 0.74
N LYS A 193 -48.28 66.10 1.11
CA LYS A 193 -49.58 66.74 1.19
C LYS A 193 -50.82 65.87 0.95
#